data_AF-A0A367IIS2-F1
#
_entry.id   AF-A0A367IIS2-F1
#
_cell.length_a   1.000
_cell.length_b   1.000
_cell.length_c   1.000
_cell.angle_alpha   90.00
_cell.angle_beta   90.00
_cell.angle_gamma   90.00
#
_symmetry.space_group_name_H-M   'P 1'
#
loop_
_entity.id
_entity.type
_entity.pdbx_description
1 polymer ?
#
loop_
_entity_poly.entity_id
_entity_poly.type
_entity_poly.pdbx_seq_one_letter_code
_entity_poly.pdbx_strand_id
1 'polypeptide(L)'
;KEITKSSAPRISQLQHLNDEQWADPYTKSQKLRKRFREEKKSEKATREESERIRDKHSLHIELLPETKADEIQSKSIDYDNRHLFDQKRLQTAVSPLFQKAKKQPTSLEQMAKIHTRLKTDPFYSSKNAFFIQPKRSNIEDIKITNKKRKEDSSSSNAGLDIN
;
A
#
# COMPACT_ATOMS: atom_id res chain seq x y z
N LYS A 1 -47.40 41.67 -19.84
CA LYS A 1 -48.66 41.61 -19.06
C LYS A 1 -49.39 40.26 -19.16
N GLU A 2 -49.01 39.36 -20.07
CA GLU A 2 -49.58 37.99 -20.22
C GLU A 2 -49.12 37.02 -19.10
N ILE A 3 -47.82 37.02 -18.78
CA ILE A 3 -47.17 36.12 -17.80
C ILE A 3 -47.78 36.25 -16.40
N THR A 4 -48.20 37.45 -16.02
CA THR A 4 -48.83 37.71 -14.71
C THR A 4 -50.24 37.12 -14.61
N LYS A 5 -50.97 36.99 -15.73
CA LYS A 5 -52.32 36.43 -15.76
C LYS A 5 -52.30 34.90 -15.75
N SER A 6 -51.35 34.26 -16.45
CA SER A 6 -51.19 32.80 -16.43
C SER A 6 -50.67 32.27 -15.09
N SER A 7 -49.92 33.09 -14.33
CA SER A 7 -49.37 32.73 -13.02
C SER A 7 -50.37 32.88 -11.87
N ALA A 8 -51.42 33.69 -12.04
CA ALA A 8 -52.37 34.03 -10.97
C ALA A 8 -53.08 32.82 -10.33
N PRO A 9 -53.54 31.80 -11.08
CA PRO A 9 -54.17 30.61 -10.48
C PRO A 9 -53.19 29.84 -9.60
N ARG A 10 -51.93 29.74 -10.03
CA ARG A 10 -50.90 29.03 -9.27
C ARG A 10 -50.56 29.75 -7.97
N ILE A 11 -50.47 31.08 -8.01
CA ILE A 11 -50.24 31.90 -6.81
C ILE A 11 -51.39 31.76 -5.82
N SER A 12 -52.65 31.82 -6.29
CA SER A 12 -53.83 31.62 -5.45
C SER A 12 -53.82 30.24 -4.77
N GLN A 13 -53.46 29.18 -5.52
CA GLN A 13 -53.34 27.84 -4.95
C GLN A 13 -52.26 27.76 -3.87
N LEU A 14 -51.09 28.39 -4.08
CA LEU A 14 -50.02 28.43 -3.09
C LEU A 14 -50.44 29.22 -1.83
N GLN A 15 -51.20 30.29 -2.01
CA GLN A 15 -51.72 31.09 -0.90
C GLN A 15 -52.73 30.30 -0.07
N HIS A 16 -53.68 29.61 -0.70
CA HIS A 16 -54.61 28.74 0.01
C HIS A 16 -53.90 27.64 0.82
N LEU A 17 -52.87 27.01 0.23
CA LEU A 17 -52.06 26.02 0.93
C LEU A 17 -51.28 26.64 2.11
N ASN A 18 -50.80 27.87 1.96
CA ASN A 18 -50.15 28.58 3.05
C ASN A 18 -51.15 28.83 4.19
N ASP A 19 -52.32 29.37 3.87
CA ASP A 19 -53.37 29.68 4.86
C ASP A 19 -53.80 28.41 5.62
N GLU A 20 -53.98 27.28 4.93
CA GLU A 20 -54.27 25.98 5.56
C GLU A 20 -53.10 25.44 6.41
N GLN A 21 -51.87 25.59 5.94
CA GLN A 21 -50.69 25.16 6.68
C GLN A 21 -50.45 26.00 7.93
N TRP A 22 -50.75 27.29 7.90
CA TRP A 22 -50.50 28.22 8.99
C TRP A 22 -51.75 28.56 9.81
N ALA A 23 -52.89 27.92 9.53
CA ALA A 23 -54.13 28.06 10.31
C ALA A 23 -53.94 27.76 11.82
N ASP A 24 -52.98 26.87 12.15
CA ASP A 24 -52.55 26.63 13.53
C ASP A 24 -51.02 26.74 13.67
N PRO A 25 -50.53 27.96 13.97
CA PRO A 25 -49.09 28.22 14.12
C PRO A 25 -48.46 27.46 15.29
N TYR A 26 -49.23 27.19 16.34
CA TYR A 26 -48.72 26.57 17.56
C TYR A 26 -48.38 25.10 17.32
N THR A 27 -49.29 24.33 16.75
CA THR A 27 -49.01 22.90 16.48
C THR A 27 -47.93 22.72 15.42
N LYS A 28 -47.84 23.60 14.42
CA LYS A 28 -46.72 23.60 13.46
C LYS A 28 -45.39 23.88 14.13
N SER A 29 -45.32 24.93 14.97
CA SER A 29 -44.12 25.27 15.73
C SER A 29 -43.71 24.15 16.67
N GLN A 30 -44.67 23.49 17.32
CA GLN A 30 -44.42 22.34 18.19
C GLN A 30 -43.80 21.16 17.41
N LYS A 31 -44.35 20.81 16.25
CA LYS A 31 -43.82 19.75 15.37
C LYS A 31 -42.39 20.08 14.90
N LEU A 32 -42.15 21.32 14.49
CA LEU A 32 -40.84 21.78 14.04
C LEU A 32 -39.81 21.72 15.17
N ARG A 33 -40.15 22.19 16.38
CA ARG A 33 -39.28 22.07 17.56
C ARG A 33 -38.98 20.61 17.91
N LYS A 34 -39.97 19.72 17.81
CA LYS A 34 -39.76 18.28 18.03
C LYS A 34 -38.73 17.73 17.04
N ARG A 35 -38.89 18.02 15.75
CA ARG A 35 -37.94 17.62 14.71
C ARG A 35 -36.53 18.13 14.99
N PHE A 36 -36.36 19.42 15.29
CA PHE A 36 -35.03 19.96 15.62
C PHE A 36 -34.41 19.35 16.87
N ARG A 37 -35.22 18.97 17.87
CA ARG A 37 -34.71 18.26 19.06
C ARG A 37 -34.21 16.87 18.69
N GLU A 38 -34.95 16.16 17.84
CA GLU A 38 -34.56 14.83 17.35
C GLU A 38 -33.29 14.91 16.50
N GLU A 39 -33.22 15.83 15.54
CA GLU A 39 -32.04 16.09 14.71
C GLU A 39 -30.81 16.47 15.56
N LYS A 40 -30.97 17.42 16.49
CA LYS A 40 -29.90 17.81 17.42
C LYS A 40 -29.42 16.63 18.28
N LYS A 41 -30.34 15.74 18.70
CA LYS A 41 -29.98 14.54 19.47
C LYS A 41 -29.19 13.56 18.62
N SER A 42 -29.60 13.31 17.37
CA SER A 42 -28.85 12.45 16.46
C SER A 42 -27.46 13.00 16.15
N GLU A 43 -27.35 14.30 15.85
CA GLU A 43 -26.05 14.94 15.58
C GLU A 43 -25.11 14.93 16.78
N LYS A 44 -25.67 15.07 17.99
CA LYS A 44 -24.87 14.95 19.22
C LYS A 44 -24.34 13.53 19.40
N ALA A 45 -25.19 12.52 19.18
CA ALA A 45 -24.79 11.12 19.29
C ALA A 45 -23.71 10.73 18.28
N THR A 46 -23.84 11.16 17.02
CA THR A 46 -22.82 10.90 15.99
C THR A 46 -21.51 11.63 16.30
N ARG A 47 -21.58 12.86 16.79
CA ARG A 47 -20.39 13.60 17.25
C ARG A 47 -19.71 12.90 18.42
N GLU A 48 -20.46 12.48 19.44
CA GLU A 48 -19.92 11.74 20.60
C GLU A 48 -19.24 10.42 20.19
N GLU A 49 -19.83 9.67 19.24
CA GLU A 49 -19.22 8.46 18.69
C GLU A 49 -17.91 8.77 17.93
N SER A 50 -17.90 9.83 17.11
CA SER A 50 -16.70 10.25 16.40
C SER A 50 -15.58 10.70 17.36
N GLU A 51 -15.90 11.45 18.42
CA GLU A 51 -14.94 11.86 19.45
C GLU A 51 -14.39 10.65 20.20
N ARG A 52 -15.24 9.66 20.51
CA ARG A 52 -14.82 8.42 21.15
C ARG A 52 -13.82 7.64 20.28
N ILE A 53 -14.06 7.56 18.97
CA ILE A 53 -13.13 6.91 18.03
C ILE A 53 -11.82 7.71 17.98
N ARG A 54 -11.90 9.03 17.86
CA ARG A 54 -10.73 9.92 17.85
C ARG A 54 -9.85 9.71 19.07
N ASP A 55 -10.44 9.71 20.26
CA ASP A 55 -9.71 9.58 21.53
C ASP A 55 -9.14 8.17 21.69
N LYS A 56 -9.89 7.13 21.31
CA LYS A 56 -9.43 5.73 21.32
C LYS A 56 -8.19 5.53 20.43
N HIS A 57 -8.12 6.23 19.31
CA HIS A 57 -7.00 6.16 18.37
C HIS A 57 -5.97 7.29 18.56
N SER A 58 -6.12 8.12 19.61
CA SER A 58 -5.25 9.27 19.92
C SER A 58 -5.01 10.19 18.72
N LEU A 59 -6.05 10.38 17.90
CA LEU A 59 -6.00 11.22 16.72
C LEU A 59 -6.17 12.69 17.13
N HIS A 60 -5.36 13.57 16.55
CA HIS A 60 -5.40 15.02 16.82
C HIS A 60 -6.22 15.78 15.78
N ILE A 61 -7.00 15.06 14.97
CA ILE A 61 -7.81 15.61 13.88
C ILE A 61 -9.30 15.40 14.17
N GLU A 62 -10.14 16.30 13.69
CA GLU A 62 -11.59 16.12 13.70
C GLU A 62 -11.99 15.06 12.67
N LEU A 63 -12.85 14.11 13.08
CA LEU A 63 -13.34 13.07 12.19
C LEU A 63 -14.56 13.56 11.40
N LEU A 64 -14.51 13.32 10.10
CA LEU A 64 -15.61 13.62 9.18
C LEU A 64 -16.64 12.49 9.18
N PRO A 65 -17.90 12.77 8.83
CA PRO A 65 -18.91 11.73 8.64
C PRO A 65 -18.54 10.82 7.46
N GLU A 66 -18.87 9.55 7.57
CA GLU A 66 -18.60 8.54 6.56
C GLU A 66 -19.33 8.87 5.24
N THR A 67 -18.60 8.84 4.13
CA THR A 67 -19.17 9.00 2.79
C THR A 67 -19.36 7.63 2.14
N LYS A 68 -20.34 7.50 1.24
CA LYS A 68 -20.57 6.25 0.48
C LYS A 68 -19.34 5.78 -0.29
N ALA A 69 -18.53 6.72 -0.78
CA ALA A 69 -17.28 6.41 -1.46
C ALA A 69 -16.29 5.71 -0.51
N ASP A 70 -16.19 6.19 0.73
CA ASP A 70 -15.33 5.61 1.76
C ASP A 70 -15.77 4.18 2.10
N GLU A 71 -17.09 3.94 2.16
CA GLU A 71 -17.65 2.60 2.39
C GLU A 71 -17.26 1.63 1.25
N ILE A 72 -17.34 2.07 -0.01
CA ILE A 72 -16.97 1.26 -1.17
C ILE A 72 -15.46 0.96 -1.17
N GLN A 73 -14.63 1.97 -0.92
CA GLN A 73 -13.17 1.81 -0.86
C GLN A 73 -12.75 0.92 0.31
N SER A 74 -13.37 1.07 1.47
CA SER A 74 -13.09 0.24 2.64
C SER A 74 -13.38 -1.23 2.35
N LYS A 75 -14.48 -1.53 1.65
CA LYS A 75 -14.85 -2.89 1.24
C LYS A 75 -13.98 -3.46 0.12
N SER A 76 -13.39 -2.62 -0.74
CA SER A 76 -12.54 -3.10 -1.83
C SER A 76 -11.12 -3.44 -1.38
N ILE A 77 -10.71 -3.00 -0.19
CA ILE A 77 -9.38 -3.29 0.36
C ILE A 77 -9.41 -4.60 1.15
N ASP A 78 -8.68 -5.60 0.67
CA ASP A 78 -8.53 -6.89 1.36
C ASP A 78 -7.51 -6.78 2.52
N TYR A 79 -8.01 -6.66 3.74
CA TYR A 79 -7.19 -6.64 4.96
C TYR A 79 -6.82 -8.04 5.48
N ASP A 80 -7.29 -9.12 4.84
CA ASP A 80 -7.16 -10.50 5.35
C ASP A 80 -5.81 -11.18 5.03
N ASN A 81 -4.85 -10.42 4.49
CA ASN A 81 -3.49 -10.92 4.21
C ASN A 81 -2.60 -11.01 5.47
N ARG A 82 -3.19 -11.23 6.66
CA ARG A 82 -2.46 -11.25 7.95
C ARG A 82 -1.32 -12.27 7.93
N HIS A 83 -1.60 -13.47 7.41
CA HIS A 83 -0.61 -14.54 7.30
C HIS A 83 0.58 -14.17 6.38
N LEU A 84 0.32 -13.46 5.27
CA LEU A 84 1.38 -12.95 4.38
C LEU A 84 2.24 -11.89 5.09
N PHE A 85 1.62 -11.00 5.86
CA PHE A 85 2.35 -10.02 6.67
C PHE A 85 3.14 -10.67 7.81
N ASP A 86 2.62 -11.71 8.44
CA ASP A 86 3.32 -12.44 9.51
C ASP A 86 4.53 -13.20 8.97
N GLN A 87 4.40 -13.88 7.83
CA GLN A 87 5.54 -14.49 7.14
C GLN A 87 6.59 -13.45 6.77
N LYS A 88 6.17 -12.30 6.23
CA LYS A 88 7.10 -11.21 5.89
C LYS A 88 7.77 -10.60 7.12
N ARG A 89 7.06 -10.45 8.24
CA ARG A 89 7.61 -10.01 9.54
C ARG A 89 8.65 -10.99 10.06
N LEU A 90 8.35 -12.28 10.04
CA LEU A 90 9.29 -13.34 10.45
C LEU A 90 10.53 -13.34 9.56
N GLN A 91 10.35 -13.27 8.24
CA GLN A 91 11.48 -13.17 7.30
C GLN A 91 12.32 -11.92 7.56
N THR A 92 11.69 -10.77 7.80
CA THR A 92 12.39 -9.51 8.11
C THR A 92 13.18 -9.62 9.41
N ALA A 93 12.57 -10.21 10.45
CA ALA A 93 13.21 -10.41 11.76
C ALA A 93 14.43 -11.33 11.68
N VAL A 94 14.40 -12.35 10.81
CA VAL A 94 15.52 -13.27 10.58
C VAL A 94 16.52 -12.73 9.55
N SER A 95 16.10 -11.82 8.68
CA SER A 95 16.99 -11.25 7.66
C SER A 95 18.08 -10.40 8.29
N PRO A 96 19.33 -10.48 7.81
CA PRO A 96 20.42 -9.67 8.33
C PRO A 96 20.15 -8.19 8.05
N LEU A 97 20.33 -7.35 9.07
CA LEU A 97 20.04 -5.90 9.03
C LEU A 97 20.83 -5.14 7.95
N PHE A 98 21.97 -5.69 7.53
CA PHE A 98 22.80 -5.14 6.47
C PHE A 98 22.91 -6.13 5.32
N GLN A 99 22.52 -5.68 4.13
CA GLN A 99 22.76 -6.43 2.91
C GLN A 99 24.27 -6.51 2.67
N LYS A 100 24.86 -7.69 2.87
CA LYS A 100 26.24 -7.92 2.48
C LYS A 100 26.30 -7.85 0.95
N ALA A 101 26.78 -6.73 0.43
CA ALA A 101 27.01 -6.56 -0.99
C ALA A 101 27.81 -7.76 -1.52
N LYS A 102 27.27 -8.44 -2.55
CA LYS A 102 27.94 -9.58 -3.20
C LYS A 102 29.16 -9.05 -3.96
N LYS A 103 30.29 -8.90 -3.27
CA LYS A 103 31.59 -8.67 -3.91
C LYS A 103 32.06 -10.00 -4.50
N GLN A 104 32.38 -10.01 -5.78
CA GLN A 104 33.05 -11.15 -6.37
C GLN A 104 34.42 -11.30 -5.69
N PRO A 105 34.73 -12.48 -5.14
CA PRO A 105 35.95 -12.64 -4.36
C PRO A 105 37.15 -12.45 -5.27
N THR A 106 38.04 -11.54 -4.88
CA THR A 106 39.31 -11.34 -5.59
C THR A 106 40.16 -12.61 -5.44
N SER A 107 41.07 -12.88 -6.40
CA SER A 107 41.94 -14.06 -6.37
C SER A 107 42.70 -14.21 -5.05
N LEU A 108 43.13 -13.09 -4.44
CA LEU A 108 43.82 -13.07 -3.16
C LEU A 108 42.90 -13.48 -1.99
N GLU A 109 41.64 -13.05 -2.01
CA GLU A 109 40.65 -13.42 -0.99
C GLU A 109 40.29 -14.91 -1.08
N GLN A 110 40.26 -15.47 -2.29
CA GLN A 110 40.11 -16.92 -2.51
C GLN A 110 41.31 -17.69 -1.95
N MET A 111 42.54 -17.27 -2.26
CA MET A 111 43.77 -17.90 -1.74
C MET A 111 43.82 -17.84 -0.21
N ALA A 112 43.56 -16.68 0.40
CA ALA A 112 43.57 -16.54 1.86
C ALA A 112 42.53 -17.45 2.54
N LYS A 113 41.35 -17.62 1.94
CA LYS A 113 40.29 -18.51 2.46
C LYS A 113 40.65 -19.99 2.31
N ILE A 114 41.34 -20.38 1.25
CA ILE A 114 41.88 -21.73 1.09
C ILE A 114 42.94 -21.97 2.16
N HIS A 115 43.94 -21.11 2.28
CA HIS A 115 45.04 -21.30 3.24
C HIS A 115 44.60 -21.28 4.71
N THR A 116 43.63 -20.44 5.07
CA THR A 116 43.09 -20.44 6.45
C THR A 116 42.26 -21.68 6.72
N ARG A 117 41.41 -22.13 5.78
CA ARG A 117 40.70 -23.41 5.88
C ARG A 117 41.67 -24.59 6.04
N LEU A 118 42.75 -24.64 5.25
CA LEU A 118 43.75 -25.69 5.36
C LEU A 118 44.51 -25.68 6.70
N LYS A 119 44.65 -24.51 7.34
CA LYS A 119 45.32 -24.37 8.64
C LYS A 119 44.41 -24.65 9.84
N THR A 120 43.11 -24.37 9.72
CA THR A 120 42.15 -24.51 10.83
C THR A 120 41.32 -25.79 10.75
N ASP A 121 41.48 -26.59 9.69
CA ASP A 121 40.74 -27.85 9.53
C ASP A 121 41.44 -29.00 10.28
N PRO A 122 40.81 -29.57 11.32
CA PRO A 122 41.40 -30.64 12.12
C PRO A 122 41.56 -31.97 11.36
N PHE A 123 41.00 -32.12 10.16
CA PHE A 123 41.12 -33.32 9.33
C PHE A 123 42.07 -33.15 8.14
N TYR A 124 42.63 -31.96 7.92
CA TYR A 124 43.60 -31.72 6.84
C TYR A 124 45.00 -32.20 7.25
N SER A 125 45.21 -33.51 7.26
CA SER A 125 46.52 -34.12 7.47
C SER A 125 47.35 -34.02 6.20
N SER A 126 48.38 -33.16 6.22
CA SER A 126 49.41 -33.02 5.15
C SER A 126 50.24 -34.30 4.91
N LYS A 127 49.92 -35.43 5.56
CA LYS A 127 50.68 -36.68 5.50
C LYS A 127 49.86 -37.82 4.90
N ASN A 128 49.25 -37.60 3.73
CA ASN A 128 48.77 -38.70 2.89
C ASN A 128 49.59 -38.71 1.59
N ALA A 129 50.56 -39.63 1.52
CA ALA A 129 51.41 -39.89 0.36
C ALA A 129 50.68 -40.59 -0.81
N PHE A 130 49.38 -40.31 -1.01
CA PHE A 130 48.55 -41.00 -2.00
C PHE A 130 47.72 -40.07 -2.91
N PHE A 131 47.90 -38.75 -2.85
CA PHE A 131 47.34 -37.85 -3.86
C PHE A 131 48.39 -37.56 -4.95
N ILE A 132 48.32 -38.34 -6.03
CA ILE A 132 48.97 -38.04 -7.30
C ILE A 132 48.36 -36.73 -7.81
N GLN A 133 49.10 -35.62 -7.69
CA GLN A 133 48.76 -34.41 -8.43
C GLN A 133 49.03 -34.69 -9.92
N PRO A 134 48.08 -34.45 -10.84
CA PRO A 134 48.39 -34.51 -12.26
C PRO A 134 49.47 -33.46 -12.58
N LYS A 135 50.56 -33.90 -13.22
CA LYS A 135 51.60 -33.01 -13.75
C LYS A 135 50.94 -31.91 -14.58
N ARG A 136 51.08 -30.66 -14.16
CA ARG A 136 50.72 -29.49 -14.97
C ARG A 136 51.61 -29.50 -16.21
N SER A 137 51.03 -29.66 -17.39
CA SER A 137 51.70 -29.42 -18.67
C SER A 137 52.08 -27.94 -18.79
N ASN A 138 53.23 -27.70 -19.42
CA ASN A 138 53.85 -26.40 -19.65
C ASN A 138 52.89 -25.32 -20.15
N ILE A 139 53.08 -24.11 -19.63
CA ILE A 139 52.27 -22.90 -19.83
C ILE A 139 52.57 -22.18 -21.17
N GLU A 140 53.23 -22.81 -22.14
CA GLU A 140 53.65 -22.12 -23.37
C GLU A 140 52.70 -22.24 -24.57
N ASP A 141 51.62 -23.02 -24.50
CA ASP A 141 50.67 -23.14 -25.62
C ASP A 141 49.25 -22.69 -25.25
N ILE A 142 49.06 -21.39 -25.03
CA ILE A 142 47.73 -20.77 -25.13
C ILE A 142 47.79 -19.74 -26.25
N LYS A 143 47.63 -20.21 -27.49
CA LYS A 143 47.33 -19.34 -28.63
C LYS A 143 45.96 -18.71 -28.39
N ILE A 144 45.99 -17.42 -28.09
CA ILE A 144 44.82 -16.55 -28.03
C ILE A 144 44.22 -16.50 -29.44
N THR A 145 43.05 -17.12 -29.64
CA THR A 145 42.19 -16.82 -30.79
C THR A 145 40.93 -16.14 -30.29
N ASN A 146 40.94 -14.81 -30.33
CA ASN A 146 39.75 -13.98 -30.22
C ASN A 146 38.83 -14.28 -31.41
N LYS A 147 37.67 -14.91 -31.17
CA LYS A 147 36.56 -14.92 -32.14
C LYS A 147 35.28 -14.38 -31.50
N LYS A 148 35.13 -13.08 -31.72
CA LYS A 148 33.92 -12.26 -31.73
C LYS A 148 32.68 -13.04 -32.22
N ARG A 149 31.63 -13.11 -31.40
CA ARG A 149 30.24 -13.09 -31.87
C ARG A 149 29.42 -12.21 -30.93
N LYS A 150 29.12 -11.01 -31.42
CA LYS A 150 27.89 -10.29 -31.11
C LYS A 150 26.74 -11.18 -31.55
N GLU A 151 25.77 -11.42 -30.68
CA GLU A 151 24.39 -11.55 -31.12
C GLU A 151 23.53 -10.66 -30.24
N ASP A 152 22.92 -9.71 -30.93
CA ASP A 152 21.95 -8.75 -30.47
C ASP A 152 20.64 -9.50 -30.18
N SER A 153 19.98 -9.21 -29.06
CA SER A 153 18.53 -9.40 -28.95
C SER A 153 17.90 -8.22 -28.21
N SER A 154 17.56 -7.25 -29.04
CA SER A 154 16.45 -6.33 -28.85
C SER A 154 15.19 -7.04 -28.36
N SER A 155 14.64 -6.62 -27.23
CA SER A 155 13.20 -6.69 -26.99
C SER A 155 12.66 -5.28 -26.79
N SER A 156 11.84 -4.88 -27.76
CA SER A 156 11.13 -3.63 -27.95
C SER A 156 10.30 -3.17 -26.75
N ASN A 157 10.58 -1.94 -26.27
CA ASN A 157 9.56 -1.09 -25.66
C ASN A 157 8.88 -0.31 -26.79
N ALA A 158 7.68 -0.73 -27.18
CA ALA A 158 6.80 0.04 -28.04
C ALA A 158 5.77 0.74 -27.15
N GLY A 159 5.93 2.06 -27.02
CA GLY A 159 4.86 2.94 -26.57
C GLY A 159 3.76 2.99 -27.63
N LEU A 160 2.52 3.00 -27.17
CA LEU A 160 1.36 3.38 -27.95
C LEU A 160 0.77 4.64 -27.33
N ASP A 161 1.24 5.78 -27.84
CA ASP A 161 0.47 7.03 -27.89
C ASP A 161 -0.39 6.95 -29.16
N ILE A 162 -1.71 7.03 -29.02
CA ILE A 162 -2.60 7.42 -30.12
C ILE A 162 -3.69 8.34 -29.57
N ASN A 163 -3.75 9.50 -30.22
CA ASN A 163 -4.71 10.61 -30.23
C ASN A 163 -6.14 10.34 -29.72
#